data_AF-C4JV56-F1
#
_entry.id   AF-C4JV56-F1
#
_cell.length_a   1.000
_cell.length_b   1.000
_cell.length_c   1.000
_cell.angle_alpha   90.00
_cell.angle_beta   90.00
_cell.angle_gamma   90.00
#
_symmetry.space_group_name_H-M   'P 1'
#
loop_
_entity.id
_entity.type
_entity.pdbx_description
1 polymer ?
#
loop_
_entity_poly.entity_id
_entity_poly.type
_entity_poly.pdbx_seq_one_letter_code
_entity_poly.pdbx_strand_id
1 'polypeptide(L)'
;MAQLAFVGTYGGSITTIQFNNETGALTQLFTNNGSAPSPSWQEISADEKFLYTVEETNQKEKEKGGITSYAIQPDGQLRKVSTALGMPLPVHLAISPNKTLIFTANYGSASVSAFTINASTGEVNWVKAWQYTLSQPGAVPKRQEAPHPHQALFDPTGKFVVVPDLGADLIRRYTVGPGNDLTQTSAVQIKPGTGPRHAVFYPADGTPKFFYVVGELSNTVTAFSVEQTDKELNFKEIQSISTLPEKYPNPQGPAAGEVIVHPNGKFLYVSNRLDTVFPNANSIASYEIDASSGRLKLLEIFNGGVVNIRHFSIHPDGEWMIIEGHNSNSIKSFQLDPKTGKVEKKESSALFLDRPVCLQWLKTMPKQKETCGQ
;
A
#
# COMPACT_ATOMS: atom_id res chain seq x y z
N MET A 1 16.12 20.11 5.81
CA MET A 1 14.78 20.34 6.44
C MET A 1 14.18 19.01 6.89
N ALA A 2 13.37 18.98 7.95
CA ALA A 2 12.94 17.72 8.58
C ALA A 2 11.45 17.40 8.34
N GLN A 3 11.11 16.40 7.54
CA GLN A 3 9.74 16.00 7.21
C GLN A 3 9.18 14.99 8.22
N LEU A 4 7.84 14.92 8.36
CA LEU A 4 7.20 13.93 9.23
C LEU A 4 6.57 12.79 8.41
N ALA A 5 6.54 11.61 9.01
CA ALA A 5 5.79 10.46 8.52
C ALA A 5 5.13 9.69 9.68
N PHE A 6 4.15 8.86 9.37
CA PHE A 6 3.49 7.98 10.31
C PHE A 6 3.75 6.53 9.94
N VAL A 7 4.09 5.71 10.93
CA VAL A 7 4.42 4.29 10.76
C VAL A 7 3.42 3.42 11.52
N GLY A 8 2.63 2.63 10.80
CA GLY A 8 1.78 1.58 11.34
C GLY A 8 2.55 0.31 11.67
N THR A 9 2.11 -0.40 12.72
CA THR A 9 2.79 -1.60 13.22
C THR A 9 1.80 -2.71 13.57
N TYR A 10 2.22 -3.97 13.41
CA TYR A 10 1.52 -5.11 14.05
C TYR A 10 1.74 -5.18 15.57
N GLY A 11 2.55 -4.27 16.13
CA GLY A 11 2.65 -4.01 17.56
C GLY A 11 1.46 -3.22 18.14
N GLY A 12 0.49 -2.82 17.32
CA GLY A 12 -0.71 -2.12 17.79
C GLY A 12 -0.50 -0.61 17.98
N SER A 13 0.49 -0.02 17.31
CA SER A 13 0.79 1.40 17.43
C SER A 13 0.99 2.10 16.09
N ILE A 14 0.71 3.40 16.07
CA ILE A 14 1.15 4.31 15.00
C ILE A 14 2.21 5.22 15.58
N THR A 15 3.41 5.20 14.99
CA THR A 15 4.54 6.02 15.42
C THR A 15 4.72 7.21 14.47
N THR A 16 4.74 8.42 15.00
CA THR A 16 5.16 9.61 14.26
C THR A 16 6.68 9.67 14.27
N ILE A 17 7.28 9.71 13.08
CA ILE A 17 8.71 9.86 12.89
C ILE A 17 9.03 11.19 12.21
N GLN A 18 10.21 11.72 12.53
CA GLN A 18 10.86 12.80 11.80
C GLN A 18 11.98 12.22 10.94
N PHE A 19 12.06 12.70 9.71
CA PHE A 19 13.07 12.36 8.73
C PHE A 19 13.92 13.58 8.41
N ASN A 20 15.25 13.44 8.46
CA ASN A 20 16.17 14.49 8.03
C ASN A 20 16.57 14.27 6.56
N ASN A 21 16.11 15.12 5.67
CA ASN A 21 16.34 14.98 4.21
C ASN A 21 17.81 15.13 3.79
N GLU A 22 18.67 15.73 4.62
CA GLU A 22 20.09 15.91 4.30
C GLU A 22 20.92 14.69 4.68
N THR A 23 20.54 13.99 5.75
CA THR A 23 21.33 12.88 6.30
C THR A 23 20.66 11.52 6.18
N GLY A 24 19.36 11.49 5.90
CA GLY A 24 18.54 10.28 5.97
C GLY A 24 18.17 9.83 7.39
N ALA A 25 18.49 10.63 8.42
CA ALA A 25 18.26 10.25 9.81
C ALA A 25 16.76 10.09 10.13
N LEU A 26 16.42 8.99 10.82
CA LEU A 26 15.07 8.67 11.29
C LEU A 26 15.00 8.87 12.81
N THR A 27 14.07 9.70 13.28
CA THR A 27 13.87 9.97 14.72
C THR A 27 12.42 9.71 15.10
N GLN A 28 12.17 8.87 16.10
CA GLN A 28 10.84 8.71 16.68
C GLN A 28 10.48 9.92 17.53
N LEU A 29 9.30 10.50 17.29
CA LEU A 29 8.78 11.64 18.06
C LEU A 29 7.66 11.23 19.02
N PHE A 30 6.66 10.53 18.50
CA PHE A 30 5.44 10.18 19.24
C PHE A 30 4.99 8.77 18.91
N THR A 31 4.29 8.14 19.84
CA THR A 31 3.65 6.84 19.64
C THR A 31 2.19 6.93 20.08
N ASN A 32 1.29 6.50 19.21
CA ASN A 32 -0.15 6.45 19.46
C ASN A 32 -0.61 4.98 19.55
N ASN A 33 -1.19 4.61 20.69
CA ASN A 33 -1.73 3.26 20.95
C ASN A 33 -3.27 3.24 20.92
N GLY A 34 -3.90 4.23 20.29
CA GLY A 34 -5.36 4.36 20.23
C GLY A 34 -6.03 3.47 19.17
N SER A 35 -5.22 2.80 18.35
CA SER A 35 -5.60 1.83 17.34
C SER A 35 -5.35 0.43 17.87
N ALA A 36 -6.33 -0.45 17.71
CA ALA A 36 -6.27 -1.82 18.16
C ALA A 36 -7.16 -2.71 17.28
N PRO A 37 -6.72 -3.95 16.96
CA PRO A 37 -5.49 -4.58 17.46
C PRO A 37 -4.24 -4.31 16.60
N SER A 38 -4.37 -3.91 15.34
CA SER A 38 -3.21 -3.69 14.46
C SER A 38 -3.49 -2.62 13.38
N PRO A 39 -2.90 -1.41 13.49
CA PRO A 39 -2.93 -0.41 12.42
C PRO A 39 -1.94 -0.80 11.32
N SER A 40 -2.34 -1.73 10.45
CA SER A 40 -1.44 -2.35 9.45
C SER A 40 -1.39 -1.62 8.11
N TRP A 41 -2.29 -0.67 7.86
CA TRP A 41 -2.30 0.22 6.71
C TRP A 41 -2.91 1.57 7.06
N GLN A 42 -2.30 2.66 6.58
CA GLN A 42 -2.76 4.03 6.77
C GLN A 42 -2.87 4.76 5.43
N GLU A 43 -3.78 5.73 5.35
CA GLU A 43 -3.78 6.77 4.33
C GLU A 43 -3.99 8.14 4.97
N ILE A 44 -3.34 9.15 4.41
CA ILE A 44 -3.47 10.55 4.83
C ILE A 44 -4.44 11.24 3.86
N SER A 45 -5.37 12.04 4.39
CA SER A 45 -6.26 12.84 3.55
C SER A 45 -5.45 13.82 2.69
N ALA A 46 -5.93 14.13 1.48
CA ALA A 46 -5.18 15.00 0.55
C ALA A 46 -4.92 16.43 1.08
N ASP A 47 -5.67 16.88 2.09
CA ASP A 47 -5.45 18.15 2.81
C ASP A 47 -4.61 18.01 4.08
N GLU A 48 -4.09 16.82 4.36
CA GLU A 48 -3.17 16.48 5.45
C GLU A 48 -3.71 16.74 6.86
N LYS A 49 -5.04 16.83 6.99
CA LYS A 49 -5.71 17.05 8.27
C LYS A 49 -6.00 15.76 9.02
N PHE A 50 -6.20 14.67 8.30
CA PHE A 50 -6.63 13.41 8.87
C PHE A 50 -5.78 12.24 8.39
N LEU A 51 -5.57 11.28 9.29
CA LEU A 51 -5.02 9.97 8.99
C LEU A 51 -6.11 8.93 9.27
N TYR A 52 -6.33 8.03 8.32
CA TYR A 52 -7.24 6.91 8.45
C TYR A 52 -6.42 5.63 8.45
N THR A 53 -6.70 4.74 9.39
CA THR A 53 -6.01 3.45 9.50
C THR A 53 -7.02 2.32 9.51
N VAL A 54 -6.68 1.19 8.89
CA VAL A 54 -7.41 -0.06 9.12
C VAL A 54 -7.11 -0.55 10.53
N GLU A 55 -8.07 -1.25 11.13
CA GLU A 55 -7.87 -2.05 12.34
C GLU A 55 -7.90 -3.53 11.93
N GLU A 56 -6.74 -4.09 11.65
CA GLU A 56 -6.58 -5.47 11.17
C GLU A 56 -6.77 -6.46 12.32
N THR A 57 -8.01 -6.94 12.50
CA THR A 57 -8.39 -7.89 13.56
C THR A 57 -7.95 -9.31 13.27
N ASN A 58 -7.91 -10.19 14.28
CA ASN A 58 -7.67 -11.61 14.05
C ASN A 58 -8.96 -12.34 13.59
N GLN A 59 -8.86 -13.15 12.54
CA GLN A 59 -9.95 -14.00 12.05
C GLN A 59 -10.49 -14.95 13.13
N LYS A 60 -9.60 -15.47 13.98
CA LYS A 60 -9.93 -16.48 15.00
C LYS A 60 -10.80 -15.93 16.12
N GLU A 61 -10.71 -14.63 16.38
CA GLU A 61 -11.40 -13.97 17.49
C GLU A 61 -12.80 -13.49 17.08
N LYS A 62 -13.20 -13.68 15.81
CA LYS A 62 -14.46 -13.20 15.22
C LYS A 62 -14.70 -11.69 15.44
N GLU A 63 -13.64 -10.94 15.70
CA GLU A 63 -13.70 -9.52 15.96
C GLU A 63 -13.97 -8.75 14.67
N LYS A 64 -14.89 -7.78 14.74
CA LYS A 64 -15.10 -6.85 13.64
C LYS A 64 -13.86 -5.98 13.50
N GLY A 65 -13.27 -5.96 12.31
CA GLY A 65 -12.31 -4.94 11.91
C GLY A 65 -13.01 -3.61 11.64
N GLY A 66 -12.26 -2.63 11.19
CA GLY A 66 -12.83 -1.32 10.87
C GLY A 66 -11.80 -0.30 10.43
N ILE A 67 -12.19 0.96 10.54
CA ILE A 67 -11.34 2.11 10.33
C ILE A 67 -11.34 2.96 11.59
N THR A 68 -10.17 3.38 12.04
CA THR A 68 -10.03 4.48 12.99
C THR A 68 -9.49 5.70 12.26
N SER A 69 -10.06 6.87 12.56
CA SER A 69 -9.59 8.16 12.06
C SER A 69 -8.94 8.99 13.16
N TYR A 70 -7.92 9.74 12.76
CA TYR A 70 -7.13 10.62 13.61
C TYR A 70 -7.02 11.99 12.98
N ALA A 71 -7.15 13.05 13.80
CA ALA A 71 -6.75 14.38 13.42
C ALA A 71 -5.23 14.54 13.62
N ILE A 72 -4.53 14.92 12.56
CA ILE A 72 -3.10 15.22 12.60
C ILE A 72 -2.90 16.57 13.26
N GLN A 73 -2.21 16.60 14.40
CA GLN A 73 -1.90 17.82 15.11
C GLN A 73 -0.67 18.53 14.48
N PRO A 74 -0.52 19.85 14.64
CA PRO A 74 0.60 20.60 14.06
C PRO A 74 2.00 20.13 14.51
N ASP A 75 2.10 19.51 15.68
CA ASP A 75 3.36 18.94 16.18
C ASP A 75 3.61 17.49 15.69
N GLY A 76 2.67 16.89 14.97
CA GLY A 76 2.73 15.50 14.52
C GLY A 76 2.09 14.49 15.46
N GLN A 77 1.48 14.91 16.57
CA GLN A 77 0.66 14.01 17.38
C GLN A 77 -0.62 13.62 16.66
N LEU A 78 -1.11 12.41 16.92
CA LEU A 78 -2.39 11.94 16.41
C LEU A 78 -3.45 11.98 17.50
N ARG A 79 -4.54 12.72 17.27
CA ARG A 79 -5.71 12.76 18.16
C ARG A 79 -6.84 11.94 17.56
N LYS A 80 -7.27 10.87 18.23
CA LYS A 80 -8.37 10.02 17.77
C LYS A 80 -9.63 10.85 17.55
N VAL A 81 -10.32 10.61 16.44
CA VAL A 81 -11.56 11.28 16.03
C VAL A 81 -12.72 10.32 16.13
N SER A 82 -12.68 9.23 15.36
CA SER A 82 -13.77 8.26 15.29
C SER A 82 -13.28 6.86 14.98
N THR A 83 -14.09 5.86 15.29
CA THR A 83 -13.88 4.47 14.84
C THR A 83 -15.20 3.97 14.26
N ALA A 84 -15.15 3.42 13.04
CA ALA A 84 -16.27 2.74 12.41
C ALA A 84 -15.94 1.26 12.23
N LEU A 85 -16.73 0.40 12.87
CA LEU A 85 -16.62 -1.06 12.70
C LEU A 85 -17.24 -1.48 11.37
N GLY A 86 -16.59 -2.42 10.69
CA GLY A 86 -17.03 -3.01 9.44
C GLY A 86 -16.79 -4.51 9.41
N MET A 87 -16.18 -4.99 8.34
CA MET A 87 -15.89 -6.40 8.13
C MET A 87 -14.55 -6.81 8.78
N PRO A 88 -14.38 -8.06 9.23
CA PRO A 88 -13.13 -8.57 9.79
C PRO A 88 -11.94 -8.54 8.82
N LEU A 89 -10.73 -8.41 9.39
CA LEU A 89 -9.44 -8.44 8.67
C LEU A 89 -9.33 -7.45 7.48
N PRO A 90 -9.62 -6.15 7.66
CA PRO A 90 -9.23 -5.14 6.68
C PRO A 90 -7.71 -5.03 6.64
N VAL A 91 -7.11 -5.13 5.46
CA VAL A 91 -5.64 -5.11 5.27
C VAL A 91 -5.14 -3.91 4.48
N HIS A 92 -6.05 -3.15 3.87
CA HIS A 92 -5.75 -1.95 3.09
C HIS A 92 -7.00 -1.05 3.05
N LEU A 93 -6.79 0.26 2.99
CA LEU A 93 -7.84 1.23 2.71
C LEU A 93 -7.41 2.25 1.67
N ALA A 94 -8.36 2.83 0.94
CA ALA A 94 -8.10 3.96 0.04
C ALA A 94 -9.18 5.03 0.18
N ILE A 95 -8.77 6.28 0.15
CA ILE A 95 -9.64 7.46 0.23
C ILE A 95 -9.99 7.89 -1.20
N SER A 96 -11.27 8.16 -1.47
CA SER A 96 -11.69 8.68 -2.77
C SER A 96 -11.09 10.07 -3.03
N PRO A 97 -10.74 10.44 -4.28
CA PRO A 97 -10.15 11.75 -4.58
C PRO A 97 -10.98 12.96 -4.10
N ASN A 98 -12.31 12.84 -4.09
CA ASN A 98 -13.23 13.85 -3.58
C ASN A 98 -13.42 13.84 -2.04
N LYS A 99 -12.72 12.94 -1.32
CA LYS A 99 -12.72 12.80 0.14
C LYS A 99 -14.08 12.50 0.76
N THR A 100 -14.96 11.80 0.04
CA THR A 100 -16.30 11.43 0.54
C THR A 100 -16.40 9.96 0.94
N LEU A 101 -15.48 9.11 0.48
CA LEU A 101 -15.53 7.66 0.68
C LEU A 101 -14.17 7.07 1.06
N ILE A 102 -14.22 6.02 1.88
CA ILE A 102 -13.12 5.06 2.00
C ILE A 102 -13.59 3.69 1.52
N PHE A 103 -12.74 3.00 0.78
CA PHE A 103 -12.88 1.58 0.49
C PHE A 103 -11.86 0.78 1.29
N THR A 104 -12.28 -0.36 1.84
CA THR A 104 -11.37 -1.33 2.47
C THR A 104 -11.38 -2.65 1.72
N ALA A 105 -10.21 -3.24 1.56
CA ALA A 105 -10.06 -4.64 1.16
C ALA A 105 -9.94 -5.50 2.42
N ASN A 106 -10.84 -6.48 2.56
CA ASN A 106 -10.95 -7.29 3.76
C ASN A 106 -10.52 -8.73 3.45
N TYR A 107 -9.24 -9.01 3.69
CA TYR A 107 -8.59 -10.28 3.35
C TYR A 107 -9.33 -11.47 3.95
N GLY A 108 -9.67 -11.37 5.24
CA GLY A 108 -10.16 -12.53 5.97
C GLY A 108 -11.67 -12.78 5.88
N SER A 109 -12.45 -11.76 5.51
CA SER A 109 -13.89 -11.89 5.34
C SER A 109 -14.31 -12.05 3.88
N ALA A 110 -13.33 -12.27 2.98
CA ALA A 110 -13.53 -12.41 1.55
C ALA A 110 -14.39 -11.26 0.99
N SER A 111 -14.09 -10.01 1.38
CA SER A 111 -14.99 -8.91 1.12
C SER A 111 -14.31 -7.57 0.86
N VAL A 112 -15.09 -6.62 0.35
CA VAL A 112 -14.75 -5.20 0.24
C VAL A 112 -15.80 -4.41 1.00
N SER A 113 -15.41 -3.38 1.74
CA SER A 113 -16.36 -2.48 2.42
C SER A 113 -16.26 -1.05 1.89
N ALA A 114 -17.36 -0.31 1.98
CA ALA A 114 -17.40 1.12 1.76
C ALA A 114 -17.78 1.85 3.05
N PHE A 115 -17.16 3.01 3.25
CA PHE A 115 -17.40 3.93 4.37
C PHE A 115 -17.57 5.34 3.82
N THR A 116 -18.43 6.16 4.43
CA THR A 116 -18.45 7.60 4.16
C THR A 116 -17.48 8.34 5.09
N ILE A 117 -16.99 9.48 4.61
CA ILE A 117 -16.13 10.39 5.37
C ILE A 117 -16.79 11.76 5.48
N ASN A 118 -16.73 12.37 6.65
CA ASN A 118 -16.93 13.81 6.80
C ASN A 118 -15.57 14.51 6.70
N ALA A 119 -15.29 15.15 5.55
CA ALA A 119 -14.00 15.79 5.29
C ALA A 119 -13.66 16.96 6.23
N SER A 120 -14.65 17.52 6.95
CA SER A 120 -14.43 18.62 7.89
C SER A 120 -14.10 18.13 9.30
N THR A 121 -14.70 17.02 9.73
CA THR A 121 -14.53 16.48 11.09
C THR A 121 -13.56 15.29 11.14
N GLY A 122 -13.36 14.60 10.02
CA GLY A 122 -12.61 13.35 9.92
C GLY A 122 -13.40 12.12 10.37
N GLU A 123 -14.71 12.26 10.61
CA GLU A 123 -15.56 11.15 11.04
C GLU A 123 -15.77 10.14 9.92
N VAL A 124 -15.73 8.85 10.26
CA VAL A 124 -16.02 7.74 9.34
C VAL A 124 -17.29 7.02 9.74
N ASN A 125 -18.07 6.57 8.76
CA ASN A 125 -19.27 5.76 8.98
C ASN A 125 -19.32 4.58 8.01
N TRP A 126 -19.66 3.39 8.50
CA TRP A 126 -19.83 2.21 7.65
C TRP A 126 -21.07 2.32 6.76
N VAL A 127 -20.97 1.88 5.51
CA VAL A 127 -22.08 1.92 4.53
C VAL A 127 -22.58 0.52 4.20
N LYS A 128 -21.72 -0.28 3.54
CA LYS A 128 -22.04 -1.63 3.07
C LYS A 128 -20.76 -2.43 2.81
N ALA A 129 -20.92 -3.73 2.61
CA ALA A 129 -19.86 -4.61 2.13
C ALA A 129 -20.37 -5.56 1.04
N TRP A 130 -19.44 -5.98 0.18
CA TRP A 130 -19.66 -7.03 -0.81
C TRP A 130 -18.79 -8.22 -0.43
N GLN A 131 -19.43 -9.34 -0.11
CA GLN A 131 -18.76 -10.60 0.19
C GLN A 131 -18.70 -11.48 -1.04
N TYR A 132 -17.65 -12.28 -1.13
CA TYR A 132 -17.40 -13.16 -2.25
C TYR A 132 -17.21 -14.59 -1.78
N THR A 133 -17.46 -15.52 -2.68
CA THR A 133 -17.21 -16.94 -2.48
C THR A 133 -16.51 -17.50 -3.71
N LEU A 134 -15.84 -18.64 -3.54
CA LEU A 134 -15.40 -19.50 -4.63
C LEU A 134 -16.16 -20.81 -4.54
N SER A 135 -16.52 -21.37 -5.69
CA SER A 135 -17.14 -22.70 -5.75
C SER A 135 -16.14 -23.81 -5.46
N GLN A 136 -14.85 -23.58 -5.74
CA GLN A 136 -13.71 -24.47 -5.48
C GLN A 136 -12.46 -23.63 -5.20
N PRO A 137 -11.46 -24.16 -4.47
CA PRO A 137 -10.17 -23.48 -4.30
C PRO A 137 -9.48 -23.14 -5.63
N GLY A 138 -8.71 -22.05 -5.64
CA GLY A 138 -7.86 -21.62 -6.76
C GLY A 138 -6.63 -22.51 -6.98
N ALA A 139 -5.73 -22.06 -7.87
CA ALA A 139 -4.58 -22.85 -8.32
C ALA A 139 -3.54 -23.14 -7.22
N VAL A 140 -3.52 -22.35 -6.15
CA VAL A 140 -2.69 -22.56 -4.94
C VAL A 140 -3.61 -22.77 -3.73
N PRO A 141 -4.20 -23.97 -3.53
CA PRO A 141 -5.32 -24.16 -2.61
C PRO A 141 -5.07 -23.75 -1.16
N LYS A 142 -3.82 -23.78 -0.67
CA LYS A 142 -3.47 -23.36 0.71
C LYS A 142 -3.47 -21.84 0.92
N ARG A 143 -3.54 -21.06 -0.15
CA ARG A 143 -3.53 -19.59 -0.16
C ARG A 143 -4.70 -19.00 -0.96
N GLN A 144 -5.51 -19.86 -1.56
CA GLN A 144 -6.60 -19.55 -2.50
C GLN A 144 -7.81 -20.44 -2.21
N GLU A 145 -8.01 -20.81 -0.94
CA GLU A 145 -9.17 -21.57 -0.47
C GLU A 145 -10.47 -20.76 -0.54
N ALA A 146 -10.34 -19.44 -0.50
CA ALA A 146 -11.42 -18.47 -0.57
C ALA A 146 -10.90 -17.19 -1.26
N PRO A 147 -11.78 -16.25 -1.63
CA PRO A 147 -11.36 -14.92 -2.04
C PRO A 147 -10.63 -14.18 -0.92
N HIS A 148 -9.57 -13.46 -1.29
CA HIS A 148 -8.76 -12.65 -0.40
C HIS A 148 -8.43 -11.29 -1.04
N PRO A 149 -9.41 -10.37 -1.11
CA PRO A 149 -9.14 -8.97 -1.47
C PRO A 149 -8.01 -8.39 -0.63
N HIS A 150 -6.98 -7.83 -1.27
CA HIS A 150 -5.78 -7.36 -0.56
C HIS A 150 -5.53 -5.86 -0.68
N GLN A 151 -6.03 -5.22 -1.73
CA GLN A 151 -5.96 -3.76 -1.88
C GLN A 151 -7.28 -3.22 -2.40
N ALA A 152 -7.63 -2.00 -1.99
CA ALA A 152 -8.60 -1.19 -2.71
C ALA A 152 -7.89 0.03 -3.28
N LEU A 153 -8.14 0.36 -4.54
CA LEU A 153 -7.47 1.45 -5.24
C LEU A 153 -8.47 2.21 -6.10
N PHE A 154 -8.60 3.51 -5.87
CA PHE A 154 -9.32 4.39 -6.78
C PHE A 154 -8.48 4.64 -8.03
N ASP A 155 -9.14 4.70 -9.19
CA ASP A 155 -8.48 5.31 -10.34
C ASP A 155 -8.24 6.80 -10.07
N PRO A 156 -7.25 7.45 -10.70
CA PRO A 156 -6.94 8.84 -10.40
C PRO A 156 -8.09 9.83 -10.65
N THR A 157 -9.09 9.47 -11.46
CA THR A 157 -10.30 10.29 -11.66
C THR A 157 -11.37 10.09 -10.57
N GLY A 158 -11.27 9.01 -9.79
CA GLY A 158 -12.23 8.64 -8.73
C GLY A 158 -13.54 8.02 -9.22
N LYS A 159 -13.67 7.73 -10.52
CA LYS A 159 -14.85 7.11 -11.14
C LYS A 159 -14.92 5.60 -10.93
N PHE A 160 -13.79 4.97 -10.64
CA PHE A 160 -13.64 3.52 -10.52
C PHE A 160 -12.85 3.15 -9.27
N VAL A 161 -13.17 1.97 -8.73
CA VAL A 161 -12.33 1.29 -7.74
C VAL A 161 -11.94 -0.06 -8.30
N VAL A 162 -10.67 -0.42 -8.15
CA VAL A 162 -10.17 -1.75 -8.45
C VAL A 162 -9.65 -2.42 -7.19
N VAL A 163 -9.83 -3.74 -7.12
CA VAL A 163 -9.49 -4.55 -5.95
C VAL A 163 -8.81 -5.83 -6.42
N PRO A 164 -7.48 -5.91 -6.33
CA PRO A 164 -6.75 -7.16 -6.45
C PRO A 164 -7.23 -8.17 -5.40
N ASP A 165 -7.64 -9.35 -5.87
CA ASP A 165 -8.09 -10.46 -5.05
C ASP A 165 -7.14 -11.64 -5.20
N LEU A 166 -6.28 -11.79 -4.18
CA LEU A 166 -5.24 -12.80 -4.13
C LEU A 166 -5.84 -14.21 -4.22
N GLY A 167 -6.92 -14.43 -3.49
CA GLY A 167 -7.54 -15.75 -3.35
C GLY A 167 -8.26 -16.22 -4.60
N ALA A 168 -8.75 -15.29 -5.43
CA ALA A 168 -9.55 -15.60 -6.61
C ALA A 168 -8.80 -15.45 -7.95
N ASP A 169 -7.57 -14.94 -7.95
CA ASP A 169 -6.87 -14.51 -9.18
C ASP A 169 -7.71 -13.53 -10.01
N LEU A 170 -8.31 -12.55 -9.35
CA LEU A 170 -9.15 -11.52 -9.98
C LEU A 170 -8.64 -10.12 -9.67
N ILE A 171 -8.88 -9.19 -10.60
CA ILE A 171 -8.97 -7.76 -10.31
C ILE A 171 -10.45 -7.41 -10.37
N ARG A 172 -11.07 -7.23 -9.20
CA ARG A 172 -12.47 -6.80 -9.10
C ARG A 172 -12.58 -5.32 -9.46
N ARG A 173 -13.71 -4.92 -10.02
CA ARG A 173 -13.94 -3.56 -10.53
C ARG A 173 -15.29 -3.02 -10.03
N TYR A 174 -15.33 -1.74 -9.69
CA TYR A 174 -16.53 -1.02 -9.27
C TYR A 174 -16.58 0.34 -9.97
N THR A 175 -17.78 0.79 -10.30
CA THR A 175 -18.05 2.18 -10.68
C THR A 175 -18.52 2.98 -9.48
N VAL A 176 -18.11 4.24 -9.41
CA VAL A 176 -18.54 5.23 -8.41
C VAL A 176 -19.50 6.21 -9.09
N GLY A 177 -20.80 6.03 -8.84
CA GLY A 177 -21.88 6.86 -9.33
C GLY A 177 -22.18 8.08 -8.45
N PRO A 178 -23.17 8.90 -8.85
CA PRO A 178 -23.63 10.04 -8.08
C PRO A 178 -24.06 9.64 -6.66
N GLY A 179 -23.82 10.52 -5.69
CA GLY A 179 -24.21 10.27 -4.30
C GLY A 179 -23.47 9.10 -3.65
N ASN A 180 -22.31 8.71 -4.19
CA ASN A 180 -21.54 7.54 -3.77
C ASN A 180 -22.27 6.21 -4.01
N ASP A 181 -23.08 6.10 -5.07
CA ASP A 181 -23.59 4.80 -5.49
C ASP A 181 -22.45 3.94 -6.04
N LEU A 182 -22.41 2.68 -5.63
CA LEU A 182 -21.28 1.79 -5.90
C LEU A 182 -21.83 0.52 -6.53
N THR A 183 -21.42 0.28 -7.77
CA THR A 183 -21.85 -0.88 -8.56
C THR A 183 -20.65 -1.72 -8.94
N GLN A 184 -20.70 -3.02 -8.63
CA GLN A 184 -19.68 -3.96 -9.08
C GLN A 184 -19.86 -4.25 -10.57
N THR A 185 -18.77 -4.21 -11.34
CA THR A 185 -18.75 -4.63 -12.75
C THR A 185 -18.03 -5.96 -12.90
N SER A 186 -18.00 -6.51 -14.12
CA SER A 186 -17.25 -7.74 -14.41
C SER A 186 -15.81 -7.64 -13.90
N ALA A 187 -15.26 -8.68 -13.28
CA ALA A 187 -13.85 -8.69 -12.87
C ALA A 187 -12.93 -8.95 -14.08
N VAL A 188 -11.64 -8.66 -13.92
CA VAL A 188 -10.59 -9.12 -14.85
C VAL A 188 -9.96 -10.37 -14.27
N GLN A 189 -9.93 -11.45 -15.05
CA GLN A 189 -9.21 -12.66 -14.68
C GLN A 189 -7.72 -12.45 -14.93
N ILE A 190 -6.88 -12.72 -13.92
CA ILE A 190 -5.43 -12.85 -14.11
C ILE A 190 -5.06 -14.33 -14.18
N LYS A 191 -3.84 -14.62 -14.67
CA LYS A 191 -3.31 -15.98 -14.77
C LYS A 191 -3.50 -16.74 -13.44
N PRO A 192 -4.05 -17.97 -13.42
CA PRO A 192 -4.21 -18.74 -12.20
C PRO A 192 -2.90 -18.95 -11.44
N GLY A 193 -2.94 -18.82 -10.12
CA GLY A 193 -1.81 -18.91 -9.20
C GLY A 193 -0.98 -17.63 -9.10
N THR A 194 -1.46 -16.51 -9.65
CA THR A 194 -0.75 -15.23 -9.57
C THR A 194 -0.83 -14.65 -8.16
N GLY A 195 -2.02 -14.69 -7.55
CA GLY A 195 -2.34 -14.06 -6.29
C GLY A 195 -2.13 -12.55 -6.32
N PRO A 196 -2.91 -11.79 -7.11
CA PRO A 196 -2.73 -10.34 -7.25
C PRO A 196 -2.94 -9.64 -5.89
N ARG A 197 -1.96 -8.82 -5.46
CA ARG A 197 -1.89 -8.25 -4.12
C ARG A 197 -2.07 -6.74 -4.13
N HIS A 198 -1.01 -5.99 -4.44
CA HIS A 198 -1.03 -4.54 -4.58
C HIS A 198 -0.84 -4.13 -6.03
N ALA A 199 -1.26 -2.92 -6.36
CA ALA A 199 -1.23 -2.38 -7.69
C ALA A 199 -1.16 -0.86 -7.67
N VAL A 200 -0.78 -0.30 -8.82
CA VAL A 200 -0.70 1.14 -9.05
C VAL A 200 -1.20 1.47 -10.45
N PHE A 201 -1.93 2.58 -10.55
CA PHE A 201 -2.24 3.21 -11.83
C PHE A 201 -1.07 4.10 -12.29
N TYR A 202 -0.86 4.17 -13.61
CA TYR A 202 0.19 4.98 -14.20
C TYR A 202 -0.27 5.71 -15.48
N PRO A 203 -0.06 7.04 -15.59
CA PRO A 203 0.42 7.92 -14.53
C PRO A 203 -0.52 7.95 -13.32
N ALA A 204 -0.01 8.39 -12.17
CA ALA A 204 -0.75 8.42 -10.91
C ALA A 204 -1.77 9.58 -10.84
N ASP A 205 -1.74 10.50 -11.80
CA ASP A 205 -2.65 11.62 -11.97
C ASP A 205 -3.34 11.60 -13.35
N GLY A 206 -4.48 12.29 -13.45
CA GLY A 206 -5.23 12.38 -14.71
C GLY A 206 -5.87 11.06 -15.15
N THR A 207 -5.82 10.76 -16.45
CA THR A 207 -6.34 9.51 -16.99
C THR A 207 -5.22 8.46 -17.07
N PRO A 208 -5.30 7.35 -16.32
CA PRO A 208 -4.29 6.31 -16.36
C PRO A 208 -4.26 5.62 -17.72
N LYS A 209 -3.05 5.33 -18.19
CA LYS A 209 -2.80 4.58 -19.43
C LYS A 209 -2.38 3.15 -19.14
N PHE A 210 -1.84 2.91 -17.95
CA PHE A 210 -1.27 1.65 -17.56
C PHE A 210 -1.65 1.32 -16.11
N PHE A 211 -1.56 0.03 -15.80
CA PHE A 211 -1.80 -0.52 -14.48
C PHE A 211 -0.80 -1.63 -14.21
N TYR A 212 -0.12 -1.56 -13.07
CA TYR A 212 0.85 -2.54 -12.65
C TYR A 212 0.33 -3.23 -11.40
N VAL A 213 0.26 -4.56 -11.43
CA VAL A 213 -0.17 -5.37 -10.28
C VAL A 213 0.88 -6.41 -9.95
N VAL A 214 1.22 -6.50 -8.66
CA VAL A 214 2.12 -7.53 -8.17
C VAL A 214 1.33 -8.80 -7.84
N GLY A 215 1.83 -9.93 -8.33
CA GLY A 215 1.38 -11.26 -7.97
C GLY A 215 2.19 -11.80 -6.79
N GLU A 216 1.59 -11.83 -5.60
CA GLU A 216 2.24 -12.29 -4.38
C GLU A 216 2.72 -13.75 -4.51
N LEU A 217 1.87 -14.63 -5.03
CA LEU A 217 2.14 -16.07 -5.05
C LEU A 217 3.06 -16.46 -6.21
N SER A 218 2.99 -15.71 -7.31
CA SER A 218 3.81 -15.94 -8.50
C SER A 218 5.16 -15.22 -8.49
N ASN A 219 5.35 -14.25 -7.58
CA ASN A 219 6.52 -13.36 -7.56
C ASN A 219 6.73 -12.67 -8.92
N THR A 220 5.66 -12.06 -9.44
CA THR A 220 5.67 -11.32 -10.70
C THR A 220 5.09 -9.93 -10.54
N VAL A 221 5.46 -9.02 -11.44
CA VAL A 221 4.69 -7.81 -11.74
C VAL A 221 4.10 -7.93 -13.13
N THR A 222 2.78 -7.73 -13.23
CA THR A 222 2.04 -7.79 -14.49
C THR A 222 1.58 -6.39 -14.87
N ALA A 223 1.96 -5.97 -16.08
CA ALA A 223 1.62 -4.69 -16.68
C ALA A 223 0.41 -4.85 -17.61
N PHE A 224 -0.55 -3.94 -17.47
CA PHE A 224 -1.74 -3.83 -18.31
C PHE A 224 -1.79 -2.46 -18.96
N SER A 225 -2.28 -2.39 -20.20
CA SER A 225 -2.83 -1.16 -20.77
C SER A 225 -4.23 -0.94 -20.23
N VAL A 226 -4.58 0.33 -20.02
CA VAL A 226 -5.86 0.77 -19.47
C VAL A 226 -6.60 1.58 -20.51
N GLU A 227 -7.84 1.18 -20.79
CA GLU A 227 -8.80 1.98 -21.56
C GLU A 227 -9.94 2.38 -20.64
N GLN A 228 -10.05 3.68 -20.37
CA GLN A 228 -11.06 4.24 -19.49
C GLN A 228 -12.14 4.97 -20.29
N THR A 229 -13.39 4.60 -20.06
CA THR A 229 -14.58 5.33 -20.51
C THR A 229 -15.34 5.87 -19.29
N ASP A 230 -16.50 6.49 -19.48
CA ASP A 230 -17.33 6.93 -18.36
C ASP A 230 -17.96 5.79 -17.56
N LYS A 231 -18.05 4.58 -18.14
CA LYS A 231 -18.76 3.45 -17.53
C LYS A 231 -17.88 2.21 -17.31
N GLU A 232 -16.74 2.14 -17.98
CA GLU A 232 -15.88 0.97 -17.96
C GLU A 232 -14.41 1.34 -17.82
N LEU A 233 -13.68 0.44 -17.17
CA LEU A 233 -12.22 0.49 -17.02
C LEU A 233 -11.65 -0.86 -17.49
N ASN A 234 -11.16 -0.90 -18.72
CA ASN A 234 -10.74 -2.13 -19.39
C ASN A 234 -9.22 -2.31 -19.31
N PHE A 235 -8.80 -3.57 -19.14
CA PHE A 235 -7.40 -3.95 -18.95
C PHE A 235 -6.98 -4.96 -20.00
N LYS A 236 -5.84 -4.71 -20.66
CA LYS A 236 -5.22 -5.66 -21.58
C LYS A 236 -3.77 -5.90 -21.19
N GLU A 237 -3.44 -7.14 -20.88
CA GLU A 237 -2.10 -7.55 -20.46
C GLU A 237 -1.06 -7.20 -21.54
N ILE A 238 0.06 -6.61 -21.11
CA ILE A 238 1.20 -6.22 -21.95
C ILE A 238 2.38 -7.17 -21.70
N GLN A 239 2.62 -7.48 -20.43
CA GLN A 239 3.81 -8.16 -19.96
C GLN A 239 3.59 -8.68 -18.54
N SER A 240 4.18 -9.84 -18.23
CA SER A 240 4.38 -10.31 -16.86
C SER A 240 5.85 -10.67 -16.70
N ILE A 241 6.51 -10.17 -15.65
CA ILE A 241 7.94 -10.43 -15.38
C ILE A 241 8.19 -10.75 -13.91
N SER A 242 9.21 -11.59 -13.68
CA SER A 242 9.66 -12.01 -12.35
C SER A 242 10.20 -10.84 -11.53
N THR A 243 9.87 -10.83 -10.23
CA THR A 243 10.47 -9.97 -9.20
C THR A 243 11.69 -10.59 -8.53
N LEU A 244 12.01 -11.85 -8.88
CA LEU A 244 13.17 -12.59 -8.40
C LEU A 244 14.23 -12.76 -9.50
N PRO A 245 15.48 -13.08 -9.15
CA PRO A 245 16.53 -13.37 -10.13
C PRO A 245 16.14 -14.55 -11.04
N GLU A 246 16.59 -14.52 -12.30
CA GLU A 246 16.27 -15.56 -13.30
C GLU A 246 16.59 -16.99 -12.85
N LYS A 247 17.65 -17.16 -12.04
CA LYS A 247 18.12 -18.47 -11.54
C LYS A 247 17.75 -18.74 -10.08
N TYR A 248 16.61 -18.27 -9.62
CA TYR A 248 16.19 -18.49 -8.24
C TYR A 248 15.82 -19.97 -7.99
N PRO A 249 16.45 -20.66 -7.02
CA PRO A 249 16.44 -22.13 -6.93
C PRO A 249 15.11 -22.75 -6.46
N ASN A 250 14.23 -21.98 -5.81
CA ASN A 250 12.90 -22.45 -5.45
C ASN A 250 11.91 -21.27 -5.37
N PRO A 251 11.14 -20.95 -6.44
CA PRO A 251 10.20 -19.83 -6.41
C PRO A 251 9.03 -20.02 -5.43
N GLN A 252 8.91 -21.18 -4.77
CA GLN A 252 7.94 -21.40 -3.70
C GLN A 252 8.50 -20.93 -2.36
N GLY A 253 7.76 -20.06 -1.67
CA GLY A 253 8.16 -19.51 -0.37
C GLY A 253 8.28 -17.99 -0.39
N PRO A 254 9.02 -17.38 -1.34
CA PRO A 254 8.99 -15.94 -1.52
C PRO A 254 7.58 -15.46 -1.83
N ALA A 255 7.27 -14.26 -1.34
CA ALA A 255 5.98 -13.62 -1.53
C ALA A 255 6.19 -12.14 -1.85
N ALA A 256 5.94 -11.75 -3.11
CA ALA A 256 6.01 -10.35 -3.49
C ALA A 256 5.01 -9.51 -2.67
N GLY A 257 5.39 -8.28 -2.34
CA GLY A 257 4.73 -7.44 -1.36
C GLY A 257 4.18 -6.16 -1.99
N GLU A 258 4.89 -5.07 -1.77
CA GLU A 258 4.48 -3.72 -2.15
C GLU A 258 4.91 -3.39 -3.58
N VAL A 259 4.17 -2.53 -4.28
CA VAL A 259 4.56 -1.97 -5.58
C VAL A 259 4.33 -0.47 -5.60
N ILE A 260 5.40 0.30 -5.86
CA ILE A 260 5.31 1.77 -5.96
C ILE A 260 6.08 2.29 -7.17
N VAL A 261 5.59 3.40 -7.72
CA VAL A 261 6.26 4.16 -8.78
C VAL A 261 6.99 5.34 -8.14
N HIS A 262 8.22 5.58 -8.60
CA HIS A 262 9.00 6.74 -8.21
C HIS A 262 8.25 8.06 -8.51
N PRO A 263 8.36 9.12 -7.69
CA PRO A 263 7.68 10.39 -7.94
C PRO A 263 7.93 11.01 -9.32
N ASN A 264 9.11 10.79 -9.91
CA ASN A 264 9.44 11.23 -11.28
C ASN A 264 8.78 10.41 -12.41
N GLY A 265 8.06 9.33 -12.08
CA GLY A 265 7.33 8.47 -13.01
C GLY A 265 8.19 7.55 -13.90
N LYS A 266 9.50 7.43 -13.66
CA LYS A 266 10.41 6.66 -14.54
C LYS A 266 10.73 5.25 -14.03
N PHE A 267 10.56 5.00 -12.74
CA PHE A 267 10.96 3.75 -12.11
C PHE A 267 9.83 3.14 -11.29
N LEU A 268 9.76 1.81 -11.29
CA LEU A 268 8.83 1.03 -10.49
C LEU A 268 9.64 0.08 -9.58
N TYR A 269 9.18 -0.09 -8.35
CA TYR A 269 9.84 -0.93 -7.35
C TYR A 269 8.85 -1.95 -6.80
N VAL A 270 9.32 -3.16 -6.54
CA VAL A 270 8.52 -4.24 -5.94
C VAL A 270 9.30 -4.89 -4.83
N SER A 271 8.71 -4.99 -3.62
CA SER A 271 9.34 -5.73 -2.54
C SER A 271 9.09 -7.23 -2.66
N ASN A 272 10.05 -8.03 -2.23
CA ASN A 272 9.89 -9.45 -2.01
C ASN A 272 10.01 -9.75 -0.52
N ARG A 273 9.17 -10.65 -0.03
CA ARG A 273 9.24 -11.17 1.33
C ARG A 273 9.71 -12.61 1.31
N LEU A 274 10.39 -13.03 2.36
CA LEU A 274 10.77 -14.43 2.60
C LEU A 274 11.68 -15.05 1.51
N ASP A 275 12.20 -14.23 0.59
CA ASP A 275 13.20 -14.69 -0.36
C ASP A 275 14.56 -14.93 0.31
N THR A 276 15.40 -15.71 -0.34
CA THR A 276 16.75 -16.06 0.11
C THR A 276 17.82 -15.56 -0.84
N VAL A 277 17.52 -14.51 -1.63
CA VAL A 277 18.48 -13.89 -2.56
C VAL A 277 19.68 -13.34 -1.78
N PHE A 278 19.42 -12.77 -0.60
CA PHE A 278 20.44 -12.22 0.29
C PHE A 278 20.40 -12.91 1.66
N PRO A 279 21.56 -13.14 2.30
CA PRO A 279 21.58 -13.66 3.65
C PRO A 279 21.01 -12.62 4.62
N ASN A 280 20.07 -13.04 5.47
CA ASN A 280 19.47 -12.23 6.54
C ASN A 280 18.77 -10.94 6.09
N ALA A 281 18.36 -10.87 4.82
CA ALA A 281 17.56 -9.76 4.29
C ALA A 281 16.75 -10.23 3.09
N ASN A 282 15.70 -9.49 2.76
CA ASN A 282 14.92 -9.74 1.55
C ASN A 282 15.17 -8.67 0.49
N SER A 283 14.81 -9.01 -0.74
CA SER A 283 15.12 -8.24 -1.93
C SER A 283 14.03 -7.23 -2.29
N ILE A 284 14.43 -6.16 -2.98
CA ILE A 284 13.54 -5.31 -3.76
C ILE A 284 14.00 -5.37 -5.22
N ALA A 285 13.06 -5.53 -6.15
CA ALA A 285 13.30 -5.43 -7.58
C ALA A 285 12.95 -4.03 -8.08
N SER A 286 13.82 -3.43 -8.88
CA SER A 286 13.59 -2.13 -9.54
C SER A 286 13.51 -2.28 -11.05
N TYR A 287 12.64 -1.48 -11.66
CA TYR A 287 12.37 -1.51 -13.09
C TYR A 287 12.36 -0.10 -13.66
N GLU A 288 12.83 0.05 -14.89
CA GLU A 288 12.57 1.22 -15.72
C GLU A 288 11.22 1.05 -16.42
N ILE A 289 10.42 2.12 -16.44
CA ILE A 289 9.12 2.18 -17.10
C ILE A 289 9.31 2.80 -18.49
N ASP A 290 8.96 2.06 -19.54
CA ASP A 290 8.74 2.66 -20.87
C ASP A 290 7.38 3.36 -20.88
N ALA A 291 7.38 4.69 -20.78
CA ALA A 291 6.17 5.50 -20.71
C ALA A 291 5.29 5.42 -21.98
N SER A 292 5.82 4.95 -23.11
CA SER A 292 5.07 4.82 -24.36
C SER A 292 4.32 3.48 -24.44
N SER A 293 4.94 2.40 -23.99
CA SER A 293 4.42 1.04 -24.13
C SER A 293 3.91 0.45 -22.81
N GLY A 294 4.22 1.08 -21.68
CA GLY A 294 3.94 0.58 -20.33
C GLY A 294 4.82 -0.60 -19.92
N ARG A 295 5.77 -1.03 -20.77
CA ARG A 295 6.62 -2.18 -20.48
C ARG A 295 7.64 -1.87 -19.39
N LEU A 296 8.00 -2.91 -18.65
CA LEU A 296 8.97 -2.84 -17.57
C LEU A 296 10.27 -3.53 -17.99
N LYS A 297 11.40 -2.88 -17.71
CA LYS A 297 12.74 -3.44 -17.87
C LYS A 297 13.42 -3.52 -16.52
N LEU A 298 13.77 -4.74 -16.09
CA LEU A 298 14.47 -4.95 -14.82
C LEU A 298 15.81 -4.19 -14.82
N LEU A 299 16.03 -3.39 -13.78
CA LEU A 299 17.27 -2.64 -13.55
C LEU A 299 18.19 -3.39 -12.59
N GLU A 300 17.68 -3.70 -11.40
CA GLU A 300 18.40 -4.48 -10.40
C GLU A 300 17.47 -5.19 -9.42
N ILE A 301 18.02 -6.19 -8.75
CA ILE A 301 17.45 -6.80 -7.55
C ILE A 301 18.47 -6.55 -6.45
N PHE A 302 18.10 -5.76 -5.45
CA PHE A 302 19.01 -5.27 -4.42
C PHE A 302 18.56 -5.69 -3.02
N ASN A 303 19.52 -5.66 -2.09
CA ASN A 303 19.31 -6.04 -0.71
C ASN A 303 18.58 -4.90 0.02
N GLY A 304 17.37 -5.15 0.53
CA GLY A 304 16.59 -4.16 1.27
C GLY A 304 17.04 -3.93 2.72
N GLY A 305 18.07 -4.65 3.18
CA GLY A 305 18.71 -4.46 4.48
C GLY A 305 17.89 -4.94 5.69
N VAL A 306 16.70 -5.49 5.46
CA VAL A 306 15.75 -5.92 6.48
C VAL A 306 15.04 -7.23 6.08
N VAL A 307 14.34 -7.88 7.03
CA VAL A 307 13.67 -9.17 6.80
C VAL A 307 12.16 -9.00 6.75
N ASN A 308 11.53 -9.63 5.76
CA ASN A 308 10.09 -9.63 5.48
C ASN A 308 9.56 -8.22 5.15
N ILE A 309 9.98 -7.69 3.99
CA ILE A 309 9.63 -6.34 3.51
C ILE A 309 8.17 -6.30 3.02
N ARG A 310 7.23 -6.12 3.96
CA ARG A 310 5.80 -6.02 3.64
C ARG A 310 5.45 -4.71 2.94
N HIS A 311 6.14 -3.63 3.30
CA HIS A 311 5.97 -2.29 2.77
C HIS A 311 7.32 -1.58 2.71
N PHE A 312 7.42 -0.62 1.81
CA PHE A 312 8.49 0.37 1.73
C PHE A 312 7.91 1.63 1.10
N SER A 313 8.57 2.76 1.30
CA SER A 313 8.10 4.04 0.80
C SER A 313 9.25 4.81 0.14
N ILE A 314 8.91 5.65 -0.84
CA ILE A 314 9.84 6.64 -1.40
C ILE A 314 9.44 7.99 -0.83
N HIS A 315 10.40 8.69 -0.26
CA HIS A 315 10.20 10.03 0.24
C HIS A 315 9.73 10.96 -0.91
N PRO A 316 8.85 11.95 -0.67
CA PRO A 316 8.25 12.79 -1.71
C PRO A 316 9.22 13.52 -2.65
N ASP A 317 10.45 13.81 -2.23
CA ASP A 317 11.49 14.39 -3.11
C ASP A 317 12.09 13.39 -4.11
N GLY A 318 11.87 12.08 -3.92
CA GLY A 318 12.41 11.01 -4.76
C GLY A 318 13.88 10.68 -4.50
N GLU A 319 14.50 11.22 -3.45
CA GLU A 319 15.93 11.02 -3.18
C GLU A 319 16.19 9.97 -2.09
N TRP A 320 15.12 9.46 -1.46
CA TRP A 320 15.22 8.52 -0.35
C TRP A 320 14.21 7.37 -0.46
N MET A 321 14.68 6.16 -0.18
CA MET A 321 13.85 4.98 0.00
C MET A 321 13.90 4.52 1.46
N ILE A 322 12.74 4.29 2.05
CA ILE A 322 12.57 3.86 3.43
C ILE A 322 11.94 2.48 3.43
N ILE A 323 12.68 1.50 3.95
CA ILE A 323 12.33 0.07 3.86
C ILE A 323 11.98 -0.46 5.25
N GLU A 324 10.82 -1.08 5.38
CA GLU A 324 10.29 -1.59 6.65
C GLU A 324 10.42 -3.11 6.72
N GLY A 325 11.10 -3.59 7.77
CA GLY A 325 11.33 -5.00 8.04
C GLY A 325 10.40 -5.53 9.10
N HIS A 326 9.34 -6.21 8.69
CA HIS A 326 8.38 -6.80 9.62
C HIS A 326 9.07 -7.76 10.61
N ASN A 327 9.89 -8.70 10.13
CA ASN A 327 10.50 -9.72 11.00
C ASN A 327 11.80 -9.24 11.68
N SER A 328 12.44 -8.18 11.16
CA SER A 328 13.65 -7.61 11.73
C SER A 328 13.39 -6.40 12.62
N ASN A 329 12.13 -6.06 12.89
CA ASN A 329 11.71 -4.97 13.78
C ASN A 329 12.46 -3.65 13.53
N SER A 330 12.63 -3.30 12.26
CA SER A 330 13.47 -2.16 11.86
C SER A 330 12.95 -1.47 10.61
N ILE A 331 13.17 -0.16 10.57
CA ILE A 331 13.00 0.70 9.41
C ILE A 331 14.37 1.26 9.07
N LYS A 332 14.73 1.23 7.79
CA LYS A 332 16.03 1.72 7.32
C LYS A 332 15.85 2.69 6.16
N SER A 333 16.68 3.73 6.13
CA SER A 333 16.73 4.71 5.04
C SER A 333 17.95 4.49 4.16
N PHE A 334 17.74 4.65 2.86
CA PHE A 334 18.76 4.53 1.83
C PHE A 334 18.61 5.68 0.84
N GLN A 335 19.74 6.20 0.37
CA GLN A 335 19.74 7.19 -0.70
C GLN A 335 19.31 6.51 -2.02
N LEU A 336 18.45 7.19 -2.75
CA LEU A 336 17.91 6.77 -4.03
C LEU A 336 18.34 7.77 -5.09
N ASP A 337 18.99 7.30 -6.16
CA ASP A 337 19.37 8.17 -7.27
C ASP A 337 18.18 8.35 -8.24
N PRO A 338 17.54 9.53 -8.29
CA PRO A 338 16.37 9.75 -9.14
C PRO A 338 16.71 9.77 -10.64
N LYS A 339 17.99 9.77 -11.03
CA LYS A 339 18.40 9.71 -12.45
C LYS A 339 18.52 8.27 -12.93
N THR A 340 19.00 7.38 -12.08
CA THR A 340 19.27 5.97 -12.46
C THR A 340 18.27 4.98 -11.88
N GLY A 341 17.48 5.40 -10.87
CA GLY A 341 16.54 4.56 -10.16
C GLY A 341 17.19 3.57 -9.19
N LYS A 342 18.51 3.69 -8.96
CA LYS A 342 19.27 2.77 -8.12
C LYS A 342 19.39 3.24 -6.68
N VAL A 343 19.43 2.28 -5.77
CA VAL A 343 19.56 2.53 -4.32
C VAL A 343 21.02 2.36 -3.89
N GLU A 344 21.51 3.26 -3.05
CA GLU A 344 22.82 3.10 -2.42
C GLU A 344 22.82 1.92 -1.44
N LYS A 345 23.85 1.06 -1.51
CA LYS A 345 23.91 -0.17 -0.70
C LYS A 345 24.12 0.08 0.79
N LYS A 346 24.64 1.25 1.17
CA LYS A 346 24.92 1.60 2.55
C LYS A 346 23.67 2.26 3.13
N GLU A 347 23.15 1.70 4.23
CA GLU A 347 22.09 2.36 4.99
C GLU A 347 22.59 3.67 5.59
N SER A 348 21.74 4.70 5.56
CA SER A 348 22.03 6.01 6.13
C SER A 348 21.60 6.09 7.59
N SER A 349 20.45 5.47 7.93
CA SER A 349 19.92 5.41 9.28
C SER A 349 19.07 4.16 9.49
N ALA A 350 18.93 3.76 10.75
CA ALA A 350 18.00 2.73 11.18
C ALA A 350 17.19 3.21 12.40
N LEU A 351 15.93 2.80 12.48
CA LEU A 351 15.03 2.97 13.63
C LEU A 351 14.37 1.63 13.92
N PHE A 352 14.29 1.22 15.20
CA PHE A 352 13.71 -0.06 15.58
C PHE A 352 12.28 0.13 16.10
N LEU A 353 11.32 -0.51 15.44
CA LEU A 353 9.90 -0.52 15.80
C LEU A 353 9.41 -1.97 15.75
N ASP A 354 8.45 -2.35 16.59
CA ASP A 354 7.86 -3.70 16.53
C ASP A 354 7.09 -3.88 15.22
N ARG A 355 7.54 -4.79 14.34
CA ARG A 355 6.84 -5.18 13.11
C ARG A 355 6.22 -4.00 12.31
N PRO A 356 7.02 -3.05 11.79
CA PRO A 356 6.56 -1.94 10.96
C PRO A 356 6.09 -2.45 9.60
N VAL A 357 4.98 -1.89 9.09
CA VAL A 357 4.29 -2.43 7.91
C VAL A 357 3.61 -1.42 7.00
N CYS A 358 3.66 -0.13 7.33
CA CYS A 358 3.08 0.93 6.51
C CYS A 358 3.66 2.27 6.96
N LEU A 359 4.20 3.03 6.02
CA LEU A 359 4.75 4.37 6.25
C LEU A 359 4.12 5.38 5.30
N GLN A 360 3.53 6.43 5.86
CA GLN A 360 2.86 7.50 5.13
C GLN A 360 3.50 8.85 5.40
N TRP A 361 3.87 9.57 4.33
CA TRP A 361 4.53 10.88 4.41
C TRP A 361 3.54 12.04 4.48
N LEU A 362 3.83 13.03 5.32
CA LEU A 362 3.29 14.37 5.11
C LEU A 362 4.05 15.06 3.97
N LYS A 363 3.35 15.41 2.90
CA LYS A 363 3.86 16.15 1.74
C LYS A 363 4.18 17.60 2.13
N THR A 364 3.39 18.23 3.00
CA THR A 364 3.65 19.58 3.49
C THR A 364 4.16 19.59 4.93
N MET A 365 5.09 20.48 5.20
CA MET A 365 5.61 20.69 6.56
C MET A 365 4.51 21.33 7.43
N PRO A 366 4.23 20.80 8.62
CA PRO A 366 3.45 21.55 9.60
C PRO A 366 4.21 22.85 9.91
N LYS A 367 3.54 24.00 9.80
CA LYS A 367 4.14 25.26 10.26
C LYS A 367 4.38 25.13 11.77
N GLN A 368 5.63 25.06 12.19
CA GLN A 368 5.98 25.23 13.60
C GLN A 368 5.38 26.58 14.03
N LYS A 369 4.54 26.58 15.06
CA LYS A 369 4.20 27.82 15.74
C LYS A 369 5.51 28.34 16.30
N GLU A 370 6.01 29.42 15.73
CA GLU A 370 6.98 30.27 16.42
C GLU A 370 6.35 30.60 17.77
N THR A 371 6.87 29.99 18.83
CA THR A 371 6.60 30.47 20.18
C THR A 371 7.25 31.83 20.24
N CYS A 372 6.44 32.87 19.99
CA CYS A 372 6.81 34.24 20.23
C CYS A 372 7.13 34.34 21.73
N GLY A 373 8.42 34.42 22.05
CA GLY A 373 8.89 34.66 23.41
C GLY A 373 8.33 35.99 23.90
N GLN A 374 7.80 35.98 25.12
CA GLN A 374 7.65 37.18 25.95
C GLN A 374 8.84 37.27 26.87
#